data_AF-A0A836VMS6-F1
#
_entry.id   AF-A0A836VMS6-F1
#
_cell.length_a   1.000
_cell.length_b   1.000
_cell.length_c   1.000
_cell.angle_alpha   90.00
_cell.angle_beta   90.00
_cell.angle_gamma   90.00
#
_symmetry.space_group_name_H-M   'P 1'
#
loop_
_entity.id
_entity.type
_entity.pdbx_description
1 polymer ?
#
loop_
_entity_poly.entity_id
_entity_poly.type
_entity_poly.pdbx_seq_one_letter_code
_entity_poly.pdbx_strand_id
1 'polypeptide(L)'
;MTDYEAYQNYLALKLHFGGEYDYFKYNGKVSATLEAFERRKDKYKFIRLSNKLSDPQILDYYLANFKVGKEWIGDFSQKNWTEHKKVIQSLQYCYENDLEKLLTTADNFDILFRCDNGNHPKLIKAYLGKKINLETIIILEKVLQFREVFDKEITETFIWPKVSRLINKYEPFMKVSTRRFKMITLNKVKELVL
;
A
#
# COMPACT_ATOMS: atom_id res chain seq x y z
N MET A 1 7.37 -21.26 5.77
CA MET A 1 8.20 -20.53 6.72
C MET A 1 7.94 -21.02 8.14
N THR A 2 8.98 -21.19 8.93
CA THR A 2 8.90 -21.44 10.38
C THR A 2 8.35 -20.21 11.12
N ASP A 3 8.04 -20.36 12.40
CA ASP A 3 7.64 -19.25 13.27
C ASP A 3 8.75 -18.20 13.42
N TYR A 4 10.00 -18.63 13.51
CA TYR A 4 11.16 -17.75 13.53
C TYR A 4 11.34 -17.00 12.19
N GLU A 5 11.18 -17.68 11.05
CA GLU A 5 11.20 -17.04 9.73
C GLU A 5 10.03 -16.07 9.56
N ALA A 6 8.84 -16.39 10.09
CA ALA A 6 7.69 -15.49 10.10
C ALA A 6 7.95 -14.23 10.94
N TYR A 7 8.70 -14.35 12.04
CA TYR A 7 9.18 -13.21 12.81
C TYR A 7 10.21 -12.37 12.03
N GLN A 8 11.18 -13.00 11.37
CA GLN A 8 12.16 -12.29 10.55
C GLN A 8 11.48 -11.52 9.42
N ASN A 9 10.50 -12.14 8.75
CA ASN A 9 9.72 -11.49 7.70
C ASN A 9 8.94 -10.27 8.23
N TYR A 10 8.27 -10.43 9.38
CA TYR A 10 7.61 -9.31 10.07
C TYR A 10 8.60 -8.17 10.38
N LEU A 11 9.79 -8.50 10.89
CA LEU A 11 10.78 -7.48 11.25
C LEU A 11 11.32 -6.75 10.01
N ALA A 12 11.57 -7.48 8.92
CA ALA A 12 11.98 -6.90 7.64
C ALA A 12 10.93 -5.91 7.12
N LEU A 13 9.65 -6.28 7.15
CA LEU A 13 8.56 -5.38 6.75
C LEU A 13 8.42 -4.19 7.71
N LYS A 14 8.56 -4.41 9.02
CA LYS A 14 8.53 -3.32 10.01
C LYS A 14 9.61 -2.28 9.71
N LEU A 15 10.84 -2.72 9.48
CA LEU A 15 11.94 -1.83 9.12
C LEU A 15 11.69 -1.16 7.77
N HIS A 16 11.08 -1.88 6.81
CA HIS A 16 10.78 -1.35 5.50
C HIS A 16 9.76 -0.22 5.52
N PHE A 17 8.64 -0.42 6.19
CA PHE A 17 7.58 0.60 6.31
C PHE A 17 7.93 1.70 7.31
N GLY A 18 8.72 1.39 8.35
CA GLY A 18 9.07 2.31 9.42
C GLY A 18 10.35 3.13 9.22
N GLY A 19 11.19 2.79 8.23
CA GLY A 19 12.47 3.48 8.03
C GLY A 19 13.09 3.27 6.65
N GLU A 20 14.42 3.35 6.60
CA GLU A 20 15.20 3.34 5.34
C GLU A 20 15.51 1.93 4.81
N TYR A 21 15.13 0.88 5.53
CA TYR A 21 15.34 -0.49 5.07
C TYR A 21 14.53 -0.78 3.80
N ASP A 22 15.16 -1.51 2.87
CA ASP A 22 14.55 -1.92 1.61
C ASP A 22 14.37 -3.44 1.61
N TYR A 23 13.12 -3.89 1.73
CA TYR A 23 12.77 -5.30 1.79
C TYR A 23 13.22 -6.05 0.52
N PHE A 24 13.13 -5.42 -0.65
CA PHE A 24 13.45 -6.07 -1.92
C PHE A 24 14.95 -6.12 -2.14
N LYS A 25 15.67 -5.04 -1.83
CA LYS A 25 17.14 -5.01 -1.90
C LYS A 25 17.80 -6.10 -1.06
N TYR A 26 17.27 -6.35 0.14
CA TYR A 26 17.82 -7.34 1.07
C TYR A 26 17.07 -8.69 1.04
N ASN A 27 16.14 -8.87 0.10
CA ASN A 27 15.31 -10.08 -0.03
C ASN A 27 14.68 -10.53 1.31
N GLY A 28 14.16 -9.58 2.09
CA GLY A 28 13.53 -9.83 3.39
C GLY A 28 14.47 -10.30 4.51
N LYS A 29 15.80 -10.31 4.31
CA LYS A 29 16.76 -10.80 5.33
C LYS A 29 17.07 -9.74 6.39
N VAL A 30 17.04 -10.16 7.65
CA VAL A 30 17.37 -9.31 8.82
C VAL A 30 18.27 -10.05 9.80
N SER A 31 19.10 -9.31 10.55
CA SER A 31 20.07 -9.87 11.52
C SER A 31 19.45 -10.25 12.87
N ALA A 32 18.19 -10.68 12.92
CA ALA A 32 17.55 -11.13 14.16
C ALA A 32 18.03 -12.54 14.52
N THR A 33 18.39 -12.80 15.78
CA THR A 33 18.82 -14.14 16.24
C THR A 33 17.64 -14.96 16.81
N LEU A 34 17.80 -16.29 16.85
CA LEU A 34 16.79 -17.19 17.40
C LEU A 34 16.59 -16.95 18.90
N GLU A 35 17.67 -16.69 19.65
CA GLU A 35 17.59 -16.39 21.08
C GLU A 35 16.80 -15.11 21.36
N ALA A 36 16.94 -14.10 20.48
CA ALA A 36 16.14 -12.88 20.58
C ALA A 36 14.65 -13.15 20.33
N PHE A 37 14.32 -14.02 19.38
CA PHE A 37 12.96 -14.47 19.12
C PHE A 37 12.37 -15.24 20.32
N GLU A 38 13.12 -16.18 20.89
CA GLU A 38 12.66 -17.02 22.00
C GLU A 38 12.29 -16.23 23.26
N ARG A 39 12.96 -15.09 23.48
CA ARG A 39 12.69 -14.16 24.58
C ARG A 39 11.45 -13.29 24.37
N ARG A 40 10.85 -13.26 23.17
CA ARG A 40 9.68 -12.42 22.90
C ARG A 40 8.43 -12.94 23.60
N LYS A 41 7.74 -12.05 24.33
CA LYS A 41 6.45 -12.35 24.99
C LYS A 41 5.32 -12.65 24.01
N ASP A 42 5.39 -12.10 22.79
CA ASP A 42 4.40 -12.25 21.73
C ASP A 42 4.78 -13.31 20.68
N LYS A 43 5.78 -14.18 20.95
CA LYS A 43 6.23 -15.21 20.01
C LYS A 43 5.12 -16.15 19.53
N TYR A 44 4.15 -16.43 20.40
CA TYR A 44 2.98 -17.26 20.10
C TYR A 44 2.15 -16.75 18.92
N LYS A 45 2.21 -15.44 18.60
CA LYS A 45 1.54 -14.87 17.42
C LYS A 45 2.17 -15.42 16.13
N PHE A 46 3.50 -15.50 16.07
CA PHE A 46 4.23 -16.02 14.92
C PHE A 46 4.03 -17.53 14.77
N ILE A 47 4.10 -18.28 15.88
CA ILE A 47 3.77 -19.72 15.92
C ILE A 47 2.38 -19.99 15.35
N ARG A 48 1.40 -19.19 15.78
CA ARG A 48 0.02 -19.34 15.30
C ARG A 48 -0.13 -19.03 13.82
N LEU A 49 0.63 -18.07 13.29
CA LEU A 49 0.60 -17.71 11.87
C LEU A 49 1.25 -18.81 11.03
N SER A 50 2.46 -19.26 11.37
CA SER A 50 3.19 -20.31 10.66
C SER A 50 2.43 -21.64 10.64
N ASN A 51 1.68 -21.95 11.70
CA ASN A 51 0.90 -23.19 11.77
C ASN A 51 -0.41 -23.15 10.96
N LYS A 52 -0.92 -21.97 10.61
CA LYS A 52 -2.27 -21.81 10.03
C LYS A 52 -2.27 -21.30 8.59
N LEU A 53 -1.25 -20.56 8.20
CA LEU A 53 -1.22 -19.81 6.95
C LEU A 53 -0.01 -20.21 6.13
N SER A 54 -0.16 -20.17 4.80
CA SER A 54 0.98 -20.32 3.89
C SER A 54 1.85 -19.07 3.87
N ASP A 55 3.08 -19.19 3.37
CA ASP A 55 4.03 -18.07 3.34
C ASP A 55 3.49 -16.83 2.62
N PRO A 56 2.83 -16.94 1.45
CA PRO A 56 2.19 -15.79 0.81
C PRO A 56 1.06 -15.20 1.66
N GLN A 57 0.29 -16.02 2.37
CA GLN A 57 -0.79 -15.54 3.24
C GLN A 57 -0.28 -14.80 4.47
N ILE A 58 0.86 -15.22 5.02
CA ILE A 58 1.54 -14.52 6.12
C ILE A 58 2.03 -13.15 5.66
N LEU A 59 2.70 -13.09 4.50
CA LEU A 59 3.13 -11.83 3.90
C LEU A 59 1.95 -10.89 3.63
N ASP A 60 0.87 -11.41 3.02
CA ASP A 60 -0.36 -10.66 2.73
C ASP A 60 -1.03 -10.14 4.02
N TYR A 61 -1.06 -10.95 5.09
CA TYR A 61 -1.53 -10.54 6.41
C TYR A 61 -0.70 -9.40 7.01
N TYR A 62 0.62 -9.46 6.87
CA TYR A 62 1.51 -8.39 7.34
C TYR A 62 1.32 -7.10 6.53
N LEU A 63 1.32 -7.19 5.20
CA LEU A 63 1.11 -6.04 4.31
C LEU A 63 -0.22 -5.34 4.60
N ALA A 64 -1.30 -6.10 4.81
CA ALA A 64 -2.60 -5.56 5.15
C ALA A 64 -2.61 -4.71 6.43
N ASN A 65 -1.76 -5.06 7.40
CA ASN A 65 -1.67 -4.34 8.68
C ASN A 65 -0.68 -3.18 8.62
N PHE A 66 0.48 -3.36 7.99
CA PHE A 66 1.46 -2.28 7.80
C PHE A 66 0.90 -1.15 6.94
N LYS A 67 0.14 -1.45 5.88
CA LYS A 67 -0.42 -0.40 5.00
C LYS A 67 -1.43 0.53 5.69
N VAL A 68 -2.03 0.09 6.79
CA VAL A 68 -2.94 0.91 7.62
C VAL A 68 -2.23 1.49 8.85
N GLY A 69 -0.90 1.45 8.87
CA GLY A 69 -0.05 2.07 9.90
C GLY A 69 0.10 1.26 11.19
N LYS A 70 -0.17 -0.05 11.20
CA LYS A 70 0.12 -0.89 12.37
C LYS A 70 1.57 -1.37 12.31
N GLU A 71 2.31 -1.17 13.39
CA GLU A 71 3.72 -1.54 13.49
C GLU A 71 3.98 -2.76 14.37
N TRP A 72 3.17 -2.95 15.41
CA TRP A 72 3.35 -4.01 16.39
C TRP A 72 2.46 -5.21 16.07
N ILE A 73 3.04 -6.42 16.09
CA ILE A 73 2.31 -7.65 15.79
C ILE A 73 1.09 -7.87 16.72
N GLY A 74 1.10 -7.29 17.92
CA GLY A 74 -0.03 -7.29 18.85
C GLY A 74 -1.25 -6.51 18.34
N ASP A 75 -1.02 -5.45 17.55
CA ASP A 75 -2.08 -4.60 17.00
C ASP A 75 -2.62 -5.11 15.66
N PHE A 76 -2.00 -6.16 15.11
CA PHE A 76 -2.40 -6.70 13.82
C PHE A 76 -3.75 -7.39 13.96
N SER A 77 -4.66 -7.11 13.03
CA SER A 77 -6.03 -7.58 13.08
C SER A 77 -6.41 -8.40 11.86
N GLN A 78 -7.27 -9.40 12.08
CA GLN A 78 -7.87 -10.17 10.99
C GLN A 78 -8.77 -9.29 10.11
N LYS A 79 -9.38 -8.25 10.70
CA LYS A 79 -10.24 -7.29 9.98
C LYS A 79 -9.48 -6.59 8.85
N ASN A 80 -8.31 -6.03 9.15
CA ASN A 80 -7.46 -5.36 8.15
C ASN A 80 -7.12 -6.31 7.00
N TRP A 81 -6.80 -7.57 7.33
CA TRP A 81 -6.48 -8.58 6.32
C TRP A 81 -7.68 -8.98 5.46
N THR A 82 -8.86 -9.12 6.07
CA THR A 82 -10.10 -9.39 5.31
C THR A 82 -10.46 -8.24 4.38
N GLU A 83 -10.35 -6.99 4.83
CA GLU A 83 -10.60 -5.80 3.99
C GLU A 83 -9.59 -5.70 2.84
N HIS A 84 -8.31 -5.94 3.13
CA HIS A 84 -7.26 -5.99 2.12
C HIS A 84 -7.52 -7.08 1.07
N LYS A 85 -7.86 -8.30 1.50
CA LYS A 85 -8.16 -9.41 0.58
C LYS A 85 -9.32 -9.10 -0.35
N LYS A 86 -10.37 -8.44 0.14
CA LYS A 86 -11.51 -8.00 -0.72
C LYS A 86 -11.03 -7.10 -1.85
N VAL A 87 -10.14 -6.15 -1.55
CA VAL A 87 -9.58 -5.24 -2.57
C VAL A 87 -8.68 -6.02 -3.55
N ILE A 88 -7.77 -6.85 -3.06
CA ILE A 88 -6.82 -7.57 -3.93
C ILE A 88 -7.51 -8.60 -4.83
N GLN A 89 -8.49 -9.33 -4.31
CA GLN A 89 -9.24 -10.33 -5.09
C GLN A 89 -10.11 -9.70 -6.19
N SER A 90 -10.57 -8.47 -5.97
CA SER A 90 -11.40 -7.72 -6.92
C SER A 90 -10.70 -6.46 -7.44
N LEU A 91 -9.37 -6.50 -7.57
CA LEU A 91 -8.54 -5.30 -7.75
C LEU A 91 -8.95 -4.44 -8.94
N GLN A 92 -9.18 -5.06 -10.10
CA GLN A 92 -9.61 -4.32 -11.30
C GLN A 92 -10.96 -3.64 -11.07
N TYR A 93 -11.94 -4.35 -10.52
CA TYR A 93 -13.27 -3.78 -10.27
C TYR A 93 -13.21 -2.64 -9.24
N CYS A 94 -12.46 -2.82 -8.15
CA CYS A 94 -12.24 -1.76 -7.17
C CYS A 94 -11.56 -0.53 -7.80
N TYR A 95 -10.57 -0.75 -8.66
CA TYR A 95 -9.86 0.30 -9.38
C TYR A 95 -10.78 1.07 -10.34
N GLU A 96 -11.56 0.38 -11.16
CA GLU A 96 -12.51 0.98 -12.11
C GLU A 96 -13.58 1.82 -11.38
N ASN A 97 -14.14 1.30 -10.29
CA ASN A 97 -15.11 2.03 -9.46
C ASN A 97 -14.49 3.26 -8.79
N ASP A 98 -13.25 3.15 -8.31
CA ASP A 98 -12.55 4.28 -7.71
C ASP A 98 -12.21 5.36 -8.76
N LEU A 99 -11.84 4.95 -9.98
CA LEU A 99 -11.67 5.87 -11.11
C LEU A 99 -12.97 6.58 -11.48
N GLU A 100 -14.09 5.85 -11.55
CA GLU A 100 -15.39 6.45 -11.85
C GLU A 100 -15.76 7.52 -10.82
N LYS A 101 -15.61 7.24 -9.51
CA LYS A 101 -15.83 8.24 -8.45
C LYS A 101 -14.97 9.48 -8.62
N LEU A 102 -13.70 9.31 -9.01
CA LEU A 102 -12.78 10.43 -9.24
C LEU A 102 -13.23 11.27 -10.43
N LEU A 103 -13.56 10.61 -11.55
CA LEU A 103 -13.92 11.25 -12.81
C LEU A 103 -15.27 11.97 -12.72
N THR A 104 -16.29 11.39 -12.08
CA THR A 104 -17.61 12.03 -11.91
C THR A 104 -17.55 13.34 -11.11
N THR A 105 -16.50 13.57 -10.33
CA THR A 105 -16.32 14.80 -9.52
C THR A 105 -15.27 15.77 -10.08
N ALA A 106 -14.77 15.50 -11.29
CA ALA A 106 -13.73 16.29 -11.94
C ALA A 106 -14.14 16.68 -13.36
N ASP A 107 -13.91 17.95 -13.72
CA ASP A 107 -14.26 18.45 -15.05
C ASP A 107 -13.40 17.82 -16.16
N ASN A 108 -12.18 17.38 -15.81
CA ASN A 108 -11.32 16.58 -16.66
C ASN A 108 -10.34 15.77 -15.79
N PHE A 109 -9.66 14.82 -16.44
CA PHE A 109 -8.73 13.91 -15.77
C PHE A 109 -7.53 14.63 -15.13
N ASP A 110 -6.97 15.65 -15.79
CA ASP A 110 -5.74 16.32 -15.35
C ASP A 110 -5.94 17.08 -14.04
N ILE A 111 -7.15 17.61 -13.79
CA ILE A 111 -7.51 18.27 -12.52
C ILE A 111 -7.32 17.32 -11.32
N LEU A 112 -7.38 16.00 -11.51
CA LEU A 112 -7.14 15.05 -10.42
C LEU A 112 -5.73 15.16 -9.83
N PHE A 113 -4.77 15.64 -10.62
CA PHE A 113 -3.34 15.69 -10.28
C PHE A 113 -2.81 17.11 -10.04
N ARG A 114 -3.65 18.15 -10.12
CA ARG A 114 -3.20 19.54 -9.98
C ARG A 114 -3.03 19.96 -8.52
N CYS A 115 -1.84 20.42 -8.14
CA CYS A 115 -1.51 20.93 -6.80
C CYS A 115 -1.73 22.45 -6.71
N ASP A 116 -2.97 22.90 -6.62
CA ASP A 116 -3.29 24.35 -6.55
C ASP A 116 -2.74 24.99 -5.26
N ASN A 117 -1.88 26.01 -5.39
CA ASN A 117 -1.26 26.73 -4.27
C ASN A 117 -0.57 25.81 -3.24
N GLY A 118 0.07 24.73 -3.71
CA GLY A 118 0.77 23.77 -2.86
C GLY A 118 -0.13 22.85 -2.02
N ASN A 119 -1.45 22.86 -2.29
CA ASN A 119 -2.40 22.00 -1.59
C ASN A 119 -2.45 20.59 -2.18
N HIS A 120 -3.00 19.65 -1.41
CA HIS A 120 -3.29 18.31 -1.90
C HIS A 120 -4.20 18.33 -3.13
N PRO A 121 -3.84 17.63 -4.21
CA PRO A 121 -4.67 17.50 -5.41
C PRO A 121 -5.91 16.64 -5.12
N LYS A 122 -6.92 16.68 -6.01
CA LYS A 122 -8.21 15.97 -5.79
C LYS A 122 -8.00 14.47 -5.55
N LEU A 123 -7.04 13.84 -6.24
CA LEU A 123 -6.68 12.43 -6.03
C LEU A 123 -6.32 12.12 -4.58
N ILE A 124 -5.42 12.93 -3.98
CA ILE A 124 -4.95 12.73 -2.60
C ILE A 124 -6.06 13.07 -1.60
N LYS A 125 -6.86 14.11 -1.86
CA LYS A 125 -8.04 14.43 -1.03
C LYS A 125 -9.05 13.27 -1.00
N ALA A 126 -9.30 12.62 -2.14
CA ALA A 126 -10.20 11.46 -2.22
C ALA A 126 -9.65 10.26 -1.41
N TYR A 127 -8.35 10.00 -1.49
CA TYR A 127 -7.70 8.95 -0.69
C TYR A 127 -7.78 9.24 0.82
N LEU A 128 -7.41 10.45 1.25
CA LEU A 128 -7.48 10.86 2.66
C LEU A 128 -8.91 10.82 3.20
N GLY A 129 -9.90 11.14 2.36
CA GLY A 129 -11.32 11.02 2.65
C GLY A 129 -11.86 9.58 2.58
N LYS A 130 -11.01 8.56 2.39
CA LYS A 130 -11.37 7.14 2.26
C LYS A 130 -12.39 6.85 1.15
N LYS A 131 -12.45 7.69 0.11
CA LYS A 131 -13.35 7.50 -1.05
C LYS A 131 -12.79 6.48 -2.04
N ILE A 132 -11.47 6.35 -2.08
CA ILE A 132 -10.71 5.42 -2.93
C ILE A 132 -9.68 4.65 -2.09
N ASN A 133 -9.22 3.52 -2.62
CA ASN A 133 -8.24 2.66 -1.99
C ASN A 133 -6.78 3.11 -2.23
N LEU A 134 -5.87 2.69 -1.33
CA LEU A 134 -4.43 2.86 -1.52
C LEU A 134 -3.95 2.19 -2.81
N GLU A 135 -4.48 1.00 -3.10
CA GLU A 135 -4.15 0.26 -4.32
C GLU A 135 -4.45 1.07 -5.58
N THR A 136 -5.52 1.89 -5.58
CA THR A 136 -5.88 2.73 -6.72
C THR A 136 -4.86 3.83 -6.96
N ILE A 137 -4.41 4.54 -5.91
CA ILE A 137 -3.39 5.58 -6.07
C ILE A 137 -2.03 5.00 -6.49
N ILE A 138 -1.69 3.79 -6.02
CA ILE A 138 -0.45 3.09 -6.42
C ILE A 138 -0.51 2.63 -7.87
N ILE A 139 -1.65 2.11 -8.33
CA ILE A 139 -1.84 1.77 -9.74
C ILE A 139 -1.68 3.00 -10.62
N LEU A 140 -2.30 4.13 -10.24
CA LEU A 140 -2.12 5.40 -10.95
C LEU A 140 -0.67 5.87 -10.94
N GLU A 141 0.04 5.70 -9.83
CA GLU A 141 1.46 6.06 -9.73
C GLU A 141 2.29 5.21 -10.70
N LYS A 142 2.07 3.89 -10.76
CA LYS A 142 2.75 3.03 -11.74
C LYS A 142 2.50 3.43 -13.20
N VAL A 143 1.35 4.03 -13.49
CA VAL A 143 0.95 4.41 -14.85
C VAL A 143 1.40 5.82 -15.22
N LEU A 144 1.41 6.75 -14.27
CA LEU A 144 1.54 8.20 -14.52
C LEU A 144 2.74 8.85 -13.83
N GLN A 145 3.36 8.18 -12.86
CA GLN A 145 4.57 8.65 -12.15
C GLN A 145 4.40 10.07 -11.57
N PHE A 146 3.29 10.33 -10.89
CA PHE A 146 2.93 11.66 -10.38
C PHE A 146 3.59 11.97 -9.02
N ARG A 147 4.00 10.96 -8.26
CA ARG A 147 4.45 11.11 -6.86
C ARG A 147 5.62 12.08 -6.74
N GLU A 148 6.62 12.00 -7.62
CA GLU A 148 7.78 12.89 -7.57
C GLU A 148 7.43 14.35 -7.89
N VAL A 149 6.39 14.57 -8.69
CA VAL A 149 5.86 15.92 -8.94
C VAL A 149 5.19 16.44 -7.67
N PHE A 150 4.36 15.62 -7.02
CA PHE A 150 3.70 15.98 -5.77
C PHE A 150 4.70 16.22 -4.63
N ASP A 151 5.79 15.45 -4.56
CA ASP A 151 6.90 15.66 -3.61
C ASP A 151 7.55 17.05 -3.73
N LYS A 152 7.44 17.70 -4.91
CA LYS A 152 7.97 19.06 -5.15
C LYS A 152 6.91 20.14 -5.01
N GLU A 153 5.69 19.87 -5.44
CA GLU A 153 4.63 20.87 -5.53
C GLU A 153 3.82 21.03 -4.24
N ILE A 154 3.62 19.95 -3.47
CA ILE A 154 2.85 20.02 -2.22
C ILE A 154 3.71 20.67 -1.14
N THR A 155 3.24 21.82 -0.62
CA THR A 155 3.97 22.58 0.40
C THR A 155 3.73 22.06 1.82
N GLU A 156 2.69 21.26 2.02
CA GLU A 156 2.35 20.63 3.30
C GLU A 156 3.38 19.54 3.65
N THR A 157 3.90 19.55 4.88
CA THR A 157 5.06 18.72 5.27
C THR A 157 4.76 17.61 6.28
N PHE A 158 3.50 17.38 6.68
CA PHE A 158 3.13 16.42 7.72
C PHE A 158 2.35 15.22 7.20
N ILE A 159 1.40 15.41 6.27
CA ILE A 159 0.53 14.37 5.71
C ILE A 159 1.14 13.81 4.43
N TRP A 160 1.45 14.64 3.45
CA TRP A 160 1.92 14.18 2.14
C TRP A 160 3.19 13.31 2.24
N PRO A 161 4.24 13.66 3.01
CA PRO A 161 5.42 12.81 3.13
C PRO A 161 5.12 11.39 3.63
N LYS A 162 4.11 11.22 4.50
CA LYS A 162 3.68 9.91 4.97
C LYS A 162 2.95 9.11 3.88
N VAL A 163 2.09 9.78 3.10
CA VAL A 163 1.39 9.17 1.97
C VAL A 163 2.37 8.79 0.86
N SER A 164 3.26 9.70 0.46
CA SER A 164 4.31 9.47 -0.55
C SER A 164 5.20 8.28 -0.15
N ARG A 165 5.65 8.23 1.11
CA ARG A 165 6.40 7.08 1.63
C ARG A 165 5.59 5.79 1.57
N LEU A 166 4.32 5.81 1.98
CA LEU A 166 3.47 4.63 1.95
C LEU A 166 3.27 4.10 0.52
N ILE A 167 3.02 4.98 -0.45
CA ILE A 167 2.95 4.65 -1.88
C ILE A 167 4.26 3.96 -2.29
N ASN A 168 5.41 4.61 -2.07
CA ASN A 168 6.72 4.10 -2.48
C ASN A 168 7.09 2.75 -1.82
N LYS A 169 6.79 2.57 -0.53
CA LYS A 169 7.10 1.31 0.18
C LYS A 169 6.17 0.16 -0.22
N TYR A 170 4.92 0.46 -0.54
CA TYR A 170 3.95 -0.59 -0.88
C TYR A 170 3.98 -0.97 -2.37
N GLU A 171 4.29 -0.02 -3.25
CA GLU A 171 4.25 -0.16 -4.71
C GLU A 171 4.98 -1.40 -5.27
N PRO A 172 6.16 -1.82 -4.76
CA PRO A 172 6.85 -2.99 -5.30
C PRO A 172 6.22 -4.33 -4.87
N PHE A 173 5.33 -4.36 -3.87
CA PHE A 173 4.54 -5.54 -3.51
C PHE A 173 3.37 -5.78 -4.47
N MET A 174 2.92 -4.74 -5.19
CA MET A 174 1.83 -4.84 -6.16
C MET A 174 2.31 -5.35 -7.52
N LYS A 175 2.17 -6.66 -7.74
CA LYS A 175 2.47 -7.34 -9.01
C LYS A 175 1.33 -7.15 -10.02
N VAL A 176 1.22 -5.97 -10.60
CA VAL A 176 0.20 -5.61 -11.60
C VAL A 176 0.82 -5.25 -12.95
N SER A 177 0.09 -5.50 -14.04
CA SER A 177 0.51 -5.09 -15.38
C SER A 177 0.21 -3.61 -15.60
N THR A 178 1.27 -2.78 -15.60
CA THR A 178 1.16 -1.35 -15.92
C THR A 178 0.47 -1.10 -17.26
N ARG A 179 0.77 -1.92 -18.28
CA ARG A 179 0.12 -1.81 -19.60
C ARG A 179 -1.39 -2.05 -19.53
N ARG A 180 -1.83 -3.09 -18.82
CA ARG A 180 -3.27 -3.40 -18.67
C ARG A 180 -4.00 -2.27 -17.95
N PHE A 181 -3.46 -1.82 -16.82
CA PHE A 181 -4.10 -0.75 -16.05
C PHE A 181 -4.09 0.58 -16.77
N LYS A 182 -3.03 0.91 -17.53
CA LYS A 182 -3.02 2.07 -18.42
C LYS A 182 -4.17 2.05 -19.43
N MET A 183 -4.45 0.89 -20.05
CA MET A 183 -5.58 0.76 -20.97
C MET A 183 -6.93 0.95 -20.28
N ILE A 184 -7.09 0.40 -19.07
CA ILE A 184 -8.31 0.60 -18.26
C ILE A 184 -8.50 2.09 -17.94
N THR A 185 -7.45 2.78 -17.50
CA THR A 185 -7.50 4.23 -17.22
C THR A 185 -7.92 5.01 -18.46
N LEU A 186 -7.29 4.75 -19.61
CA LEU A 186 -7.60 5.45 -20.86
C LEU A 186 -9.05 5.23 -21.30
N ASN A 187 -9.55 4.00 -21.21
CA ASN A 187 -10.93 3.68 -21.60
C ASN A 187 -11.92 4.38 -20.68
N LYS A 188 -11.71 4.35 -19.35
CA LYS A 188 -12.61 5.04 -18.41
C LYS A 188 -12.59 6.55 -18.52
N VAL A 189 -11.44 7.15 -18.79
CA VAL A 189 -11.36 8.60 -19.05
C VAL A 189 -12.17 8.95 -20.31
N LYS A 190 -12.08 8.15 -21.38
CA LYS A 190 -12.85 8.38 -22.61
C LYS A 190 -14.36 8.21 -22.43
N GLU A 191 -14.80 7.25 -21.62
CA GLU A 191 -16.22 6.98 -21.39
C GLU A 191 -16.94 8.08 -20.58
N LEU A 192 -16.22 8.82 -19.74
CA LEU A 192 -16.83 9.76 -18.78
C LEU A 192 -16.54 11.24 -19.08
N VAL A 193 -15.62 11.53 -20.00
CA VAL A 193 -15.22 12.91 -20.37
C VAL A 193 -15.69 13.28 -21.79
N LEU A 194 -16.18 12.31 -22.57
CA LEU A 194 -16.87 12.51 -23.86
C LEU A 194 -18.38 12.35 -23.67
#